data_AF-A0A2V6QI42-F1
#
_entry.id   AF-A0A2V6QI42-F1
#
_cell.length_a   1.000
_cell.length_b   1.000
_cell.length_c   1.000
_cell.angle_alpha   90.00
_cell.angle_beta   90.00
_cell.angle_gamma   90.00
#
_symmetry.space_group_name_H-M   'P 1'
#
loop_
_entity.id
_entity.type
_entity.pdbx_description
1 polymer ?
#
loop_
_entity_poly.entity_id
_entity_poly.type
_entity_poly.pdbx_seq_one_letter_code
_entity_poly.pdbx_strand_id
1 'polypeptide(L)'
;MLVGILLVGASVADAAALYDGSVPMKCTIETVFVCHEAAMCTRGTAQTVSLPSVVTVDVGNRLISGSASGRTARITSFGRGAGQLMIHGEEAETLGKAWGVAVTENTGAMSGAVLSPVGGFLMFGACSAP
;
A
#
# COMPACT_ATOMS: atom_id res chain seq x y z
N MET A 1 -10.31 -49.88 -32.45
CA MET A 1 -9.81 -49.44 -31.14
C MET A 1 -9.59 -47.93 -31.21
N LEU A 2 -10.51 -47.13 -30.64
CA LEU A 2 -10.34 -45.67 -30.54
C LEU A 2 -9.81 -45.35 -29.13
N VAL A 3 -8.60 -44.80 -29.06
CA VAL A 3 -7.99 -44.35 -27.80
C VAL A 3 -8.51 -42.95 -27.50
N GLY A 4 -9.36 -42.84 -26.48
CA GLY A 4 -9.85 -41.56 -25.96
C GLY A 4 -8.76 -40.86 -25.16
N ILE A 5 -8.40 -39.64 -25.58
CA ILE A 5 -7.43 -38.80 -24.89
C ILE A 5 -8.20 -37.98 -23.84
N LEU A 6 -8.06 -38.37 -22.57
CA LEU A 6 -8.59 -37.61 -21.44
C LEU A 6 -7.72 -36.36 -21.23
N LEU A 7 -8.20 -35.18 -21.62
CA LEU A 7 -7.57 -33.91 -21.21
C LEU A 7 -7.92 -33.67 -19.73
N VAL A 8 -6.98 -34.01 -18.85
CA VAL A 8 -7.03 -33.64 -17.43
C VAL A 8 -6.71 -32.15 -17.35
N GLY A 9 -7.75 -31.32 -17.28
CA GLY A 9 -7.61 -29.90 -17.01
C GLY A 9 -7.12 -29.69 -15.59
N ALA A 10 -5.82 -29.44 -15.42
CA ALA A 10 -5.28 -28.96 -14.16
C ALA A 10 -5.83 -27.54 -13.93
N SER A 11 -6.82 -27.43 -13.05
CA SER A 11 -7.21 -26.15 -12.47
C SER A 11 -6.00 -25.64 -11.68
N VAL A 12 -5.25 -24.70 -12.27
CA VAL A 12 -4.33 -23.86 -11.51
C VAL A 12 -5.19 -23.12 -10.50
N ALA A 13 -5.19 -23.61 -9.26
CA ALA A 13 -5.71 -22.85 -8.14
C ALA A 13 -4.79 -21.63 -8.04
N ASP A 14 -5.28 -20.49 -8.52
CA ASP A 14 -4.63 -19.21 -8.33
C ASP A 14 -4.55 -19.03 -6.81
N ALA A 15 -3.36 -19.23 -6.24
CA ALA A 15 -3.17 -19.06 -4.82
C ALA A 15 -3.52 -17.61 -4.52
N ALA A 16 -4.62 -17.39 -3.81
CA ALA A 16 -5.08 -16.05 -3.49
C ALA A 16 -3.90 -15.27 -2.88
N ALA A 17 -3.51 -14.21 -3.56
CA ALA A 17 -2.47 -13.30 -3.10
C ALA A 17 -2.80 -12.86 -1.67
N LEU A 18 -1.84 -13.03 -0.75
CA LEU A 18 -2.05 -12.78 0.68
C LEU A 18 -2.40 -11.32 0.99
N TYR A 19 -1.93 -10.39 0.15
CA TYR A 19 -2.09 -8.95 0.31
C TYR A 19 -2.81 -8.31 -0.88
N ASP A 20 -3.90 -8.93 -1.33
CA ASP A 20 -4.68 -8.46 -2.48
C ASP A 20 -5.72 -7.37 -2.17
N GLY A 21 -5.83 -6.97 -0.89
CA GLY A 21 -6.78 -5.96 -0.42
C GLY A 21 -8.19 -6.48 -0.16
N SER A 22 -8.44 -7.79 -0.28
CA SER A 22 -9.74 -8.41 0.06
C SER A 22 -10.04 -8.37 1.55
N VAL A 23 -9.00 -8.32 2.39
CA VAL A 23 -9.08 -8.15 3.84
C VAL A 23 -8.25 -6.95 4.28
N PRO A 24 -8.64 -6.25 5.37
CA PRO A 24 -7.82 -5.18 5.93
C PRO A 24 -6.43 -5.70 6.34
N MET A 25 -5.39 -4.89 6.14
CA MET A 25 -4.01 -5.24 6.50
C MET A 25 -3.37 -4.15 7.36
N LYS A 26 -2.47 -4.55 8.27
CA LYS A 26 -1.69 -3.61 9.08
C LYS A 26 -0.33 -3.42 8.44
N CYS A 27 0.02 -2.20 8.07
CA CYS A 27 1.28 -1.88 7.43
C CYS A 27 2.15 -1.03 8.36
N THR A 28 3.32 -1.54 8.67
CA THR A 28 4.33 -0.84 9.47
C THR A 28 5.22 0.00 8.56
N ILE A 29 5.42 1.27 8.92
CA ILE A 29 6.35 2.18 8.25
C ILE A 29 7.68 2.11 9.00
N GLU A 30 8.70 1.55 8.36
CA GLU A 30 9.99 1.27 8.97
C GLU A 30 11.03 2.36 8.65
N THR A 31 11.02 2.85 7.41
CA THR A 31 11.94 3.88 6.95
C THR A 31 11.18 4.97 6.19
N VAL A 32 11.54 6.22 6.44
CA VAL A 32 11.04 7.37 5.68
C VAL A 32 12.21 8.14 5.10
N PHE A 33 12.09 8.58 3.85
CA PHE A 33 12.95 9.60 3.27
C PHE A 33 12.15 10.88 3.10
N VAL A 34 12.70 11.98 3.61
CA VAL A 34 12.07 13.28 3.65
C VAL A 34 12.75 14.20 2.64
N CYS A 35 12.00 14.65 1.63
CA CYS A 35 12.51 15.42 0.51
C CYS A 35 11.85 16.81 0.51
N HIS A 36 12.50 17.80 1.14
CA HIS A 36 12.04 19.20 1.13
C HIS A 36 12.57 19.98 -0.08
N GLU A 37 13.75 19.60 -0.57
CA GLU A 37 14.39 20.21 -1.74
C GLU A 37 14.71 19.10 -2.75
N ALA A 38 14.61 19.41 -4.04
CA ALA A 38 14.81 18.42 -5.10
C ALA A 38 16.20 17.76 -5.09
N ALA A 39 17.21 18.43 -4.51
CA ALA A 39 18.59 17.97 -4.50
C ALA A 39 18.89 16.91 -3.42
N MET A 40 18.09 16.82 -2.36
CA MET A 40 18.39 15.91 -1.25
C MET A 40 17.16 15.39 -0.51
N CYS A 41 17.19 14.10 -0.18
CA CYS A 41 16.26 13.48 0.75
C CYS A 41 17.03 13.01 1.98
N THR A 42 16.53 13.32 3.18
CA THR A 42 17.13 12.87 4.43
C THR A 42 16.40 11.65 4.98
N ARG A 43 17.16 10.71 5.55
CA ARG A 43 16.56 9.52 6.17
C ARG A 43 15.96 9.91 7.53
N GLY A 44 14.74 9.48 7.77
CA GLY A 44 13.99 9.66 9.01
C GLY A 44 13.09 8.46 9.30
N THR A 45 12.07 8.71 10.11
CA THR A 45 11.07 7.72 10.55
C THR A 45 9.65 8.27 10.36
N ALA A 46 8.62 7.45 10.54
CA ALA A 46 7.23 7.91 10.52
C ALA A 46 7.01 9.11 11.46
N GLN A 47 7.62 9.08 12.65
CA GLN A 47 7.52 10.14 13.66
C GLN A 47 8.16 11.46 13.19
N THR A 48 9.26 11.40 12.43
CA THR A 48 9.94 12.61 11.91
C THR A 48 9.04 13.45 11.00
N VAL A 49 8.00 12.84 10.43
CA VAL A 49 7.02 13.49 9.55
C VAL A 49 5.60 13.45 10.12
N SER A 50 5.48 13.21 11.43
CA SER A 50 4.20 13.10 12.16
C SER A 50 3.21 12.12 11.50
N LEU A 51 3.72 11.02 10.93
CA LEU A 51 2.92 9.90 10.46
C LEU A 51 2.83 8.81 11.53
N PRO A 52 1.71 8.05 11.57
CA PRO A 52 1.61 6.84 12.37
C PRO A 52 2.69 5.83 11.97
N SER A 53 3.31 5.14 12.94
CA SER A 53 4.23 4.04 12.64
C SER A 53 3.55 2.83 12.02
N VAL A 54 2.25 2.65 12.30
CA VAL A 54 1.43 1.58 11.73
C VAL A 54 0.14 2.20 11.21
N VAL A 55 -0.22 1.82 9.99
CA VAL A 55 -1.50 2.16 9.38
C VAL A 55 -2.29 0.90 9.09
N THR A 56 -3.61 0.97 9.23
CA THR A 56 -4.51 -0.06 8.72
C THR A 56 -4.96 0.36 7.34
N VAL A 57 -4.77 -0.50 6.35
CA VAL A 57 -5.23 -0.32 4.98
C VAL A 57 -6.45 -1.20 4.78
N ASP A 58 -7.60 -0.57 4.52
CA ASP A 58 -8.88 -1.21 4.29
C ASP A 58 -9.41 -0.77 2.91
N VAL A 59 -9.10 -1.57 1.90
CA VAL A 59 -9.51 -1.29 0.52
C VAL A 59 -11.04 -1.42 0.37
N GLY A 60 -11.65 -2.38 1.06
CA GLY A 60 -13.10 -2.61 1.04
C GLY A 60 -13.90 -1.39 1.51
N ASN A 61 -13.46 -0.75 2.60
CA ASN A 61 -14.04 0.50 3.12
C ASN A 61 -13.40 1.77 2.54
N ARG A 62 -12.46 1.64 1.60
CA ARG A 62 -11.73 2.75 0.97
C ARG A 62 -11.08 3.69 1.99
N LEU A 63 -10.41 3.13 2.98
CA LEU A 63 -9.87 3.86 4.12
C LEU A 63 -8.45 3.41 4.46
N ILE A 64 -7.58 4.38 4.75
CA ILE A 64 -6.35 4.16 5.51
C ILE A 64 -6.50 4.87 6.85
N SER A 65 -6.20 4.18 7.96
CA SER A 65 -6.28 4.74 9.30
C SER A 65 -4.98 4.56 10.08
N GLY A 66 -4.57 5.60 10.81
CA GLY A 66 -3.41 5.56 11.69
C GLY A 66 -3.79 4.96 13.03
N SER A 67 -3.32 3.74 13.32
CA SER A 67 -3.76 2.93 14.46
C SER A 67 -3.69 3.64 15.82
N ALA A 68 -2.67 4.48 16.03
CA ALA A 68 -2.46 5.22 17.29
C ALA A 68 -3.02 6.66 17.29
N SER A 69 -3.37 7.20 16.13
CA SER A 69 -3.70 8.65 15.99
C SER A 69 -5.16 8.94 15.70
N GLY A 70 -5.95 7.93 15.27
CA GLY A 70 -7.32 8.12 14.79
C GLY A 70 -7.43 8.89 13.47
N ARG A 71 -6.31 9.38 12.91
CA ARG A 71 -6.28 10.05 11.61
C ARG A 71 -6.63 9.06 10.52
N THR A 72 -7.42 9.53 9.56
CA THR A 72 -7.84 8.73 8.40
C THR A 72 -7.55 9.45 7.11
N ALA A 73 -7.35 8.68 6.04
CA ALA A 73 -7.23 9.13 4.67
C ALA A 73 -8.11 8.27 3.77
N ARG A 74 -8.78 8.88 2.79
CA ARG A 74 -9.67 8.19 1.86
C ARG A 74 -8.89 7.60 0.69
N ILE A 75 -9.12 6.33 0.38
CA ILE A 75 -8.68 5.70 -0.87
C ILE A 75 -9.61 6.18 -1.99
N THR A 76 -9.07 6.86 -2.99
CA THR A 76 -9.83 7.32 -4.16
C THR A 76 -9.79 6.32 -5.30
N SER A 77 -8.69 5.56 -5.42
CA SER A 77 -8.58 4.47 -6.39
C SER A 77 -7.61 3.38 -5.91
N PHE A 78 -7.78 2.18 -6.44
CA PHE A 78 -6.83 1.08 -6.27
C PHE A 78 -6.87 0.19 -7.51
N GLY A 79 -5.80 -0.58 -7.71
CA GLY A 79 -5.68 -1.54 -8.80
C GLY A 79 -4.69 -2.63 -8.46
N ARG A 80 -4.77 -3.73 -9.21
CA ARG A 80 -3.85 -4.87 -9.08
C ARG A 80 -3.16 -5.11 -10.41
N GLY A 81 -1.87 -5.46 -10.37
CA GLY A 81 -1.10 -5.78 -11.57
C GLY A 81 0.36 -6.04 -11.23
N ALA A 82 1.02 -6.91 -12.02
CA ALA A 82 2.43 -7.27 -11.83
C ALA A 82 2.78 -7.75 -10.40
N GLY A 83 1.85 -8.43 -9.72
CA GLY A 83 2.02 -8.89 -8.33
C GLY A 83 2.03 -7.76 -7.30
N GLN A 84 1.47 -6.61 -7.64
CA GLN A 84 1.35 -5.43 -6.78
C GLN A 84 -0.11 -5.04 -6.61
N LEU A 85 -0.49 -4.77 -5.36
CA LEU A 85 -1.65 -3.97 -5.03
C LEU A 85 -1.21 -2.50 -4.96
N MET A 86 -1.83 -1.65 -5.77
CA MET A 86 -1.52 -0.22 -5.85
C MET A 86 -2.74 0.56 -5.37
N ILE A 87 -2.52 1.49 -4.44
CA ILE A 87 -3.56 2.20 -3.72
C ILE A 87 -3.23 3.69 -3.78
N HIS A 88 -4.22 4.51 -4.08
CA HIS A 88 -4.05 5.95 -4.23
C HIS A 88 -5.12 6.72 -3.46
N GLY A 89 -4.75 7.92 -3.03
CA GLY A 89 -5.67 8.86 -2.44
C GLY A 89 -5.19 10.29 -2.58
N GLU A 90 -6.11 11.21 -2.35
CA GLU A 90 -5.84 12.64 -2.35
C GLU A 90 -6.70 13.34 -1.30
N GLU A 91 -6.12 14.37 -0.72
CA GLU A 91 -6.74 15.31 0.21
C GLU A 91 -6.68 16.71 -0.41
N ALA A 92 -7.11 16.81 -1.68
CA ALA A 92 -6.98 18.02 -2.50
C ALA A 92 -7.69 19.23 -1.86
N GLU A 93 -8.92 19.03 -1.39
CA GLU A 93 -9.77 20.09 -0.84
C GLU A 93 -9.38 20.55 0.57
N THR A 94 -8.60 19.75 1.31
CA THR A 94 -8.28 20.02 2.72
C THR A 94 -6.81 20.35 2.92
N LEU A 95 -5.90 19.49 2.45
CA LEU A 95 -4.47 19.59 2.71
C LEU A 95 -3.63 19.83 1.45
N GLY A 96 -4.22 19.73 0.25
CA GLY A 96 -3.48 19.82 -1.01
C GLY A 96 -2.44 18.71 -1.16
N LYS A 97 -2.75 17.49 -0.71
CA LYS A 97 -1.83 16.34 -0.70
C LYS A 97 -2.33 15.21 -1.57
N ALA A 98 -1.41 14.51 -2.22
CA ALA A 98 -1.67 13.26 -2.92
C ALA A 98 -0.76 12.17 -2.35
N TRP A 99 -1.22 10.94 -2.36
CA TRP A 99 -0.44 9.83 -1.84
C TRP A 99 -0.71 8.53 -2.57
N GLY A 100 0.25 7.63 -2.49
CA GLY A 100 0.17 6.29 -3.05
C GLY A 100 0.88 5.27 -2.17
N VAL A 101 0.38 4.05 -2.16
CA VAL A 101 0.97 2.90 -1.49
C VAL A 101 0.97 1.72 -2.46
N ALA A 102 2.09 1.05 -2.60
CA ALA A 102 2.23 -0.21 -3.33
C ALA A 102 2.60 -1.32 -2.35
N VAL A 103 1.90 -2.45 -2.44
CA VAL A 103 2.11 -3.64 -1.62
C VAL A 103 2.36 -4.82 -2.54
N THR A 104 3.47 -5.52 -2.31
CA THR A 104 3.76 -6.78 -3.01
C THR A 104 2.83 -7.86 -2.49
N GLU A 105 1.98 -8.38 -3.38
CA GLU A 105 0.85 -9.24 -3.05
C GLU A 105 1.22 -10.55 -2.33
N ASN A 106 2.43 -11.07 -2.57
CA ASN A 106 2.89 -12.33 -1.99
C ASN A 106 3.68 -12.17 -0.69
N THR A 107 4.29 -11.00 -0.46
CA THR A 107 5.24 -10.81 0.65
C THR A 107 4.80 -9.75 1.65
N GLY A 108 3.89 -8.85 1.24
CA GLY A 108 3.49 -7.70 2.05
C GLY A 108 4.52 -6.57 2.03
N ALA A 109 5.64 -6.70 1.30
CA ALA A 109 6.62 -5.64 1.16
C ALA A 109 5.95 -4.39 0.60
N MET A 110 6.14 -3.26 1.28
CA MET A 110 5.38 -2.04 1.06
C MET A 110 6.30 -0.86 0.77
N SER A 111 5.90 -0.05 -0.20
CA SER A 111 6.43 1.28 -0.43
C SER A 111 5.29 2.28 -0.53
N GLY A 112 5.53 3.53 -0.16
CA GLY A 112 4.54 4.58 -0.28
C GLY A 112 5.17 5.93 -0.53
N ALA A 113 4.36 6.85 -1.03
CA ALA A 113 4.76 8.21 -1.28
C ALA A 113 3.65 9.17 -0.85
N VAL A 114 4.04 10.33 -0.33
CA VAL A 114 3.15 11.47 -0.11
C VAL A 114 3.78 12.67 -0.81
N LEU A 115 2.98 13.33 -1.64
CA LEU A 115 3.30 14.59 -2.28
C LEU A 115 2.56 15.71 -1.56
N SER A 116 3.26 16.82 -1.34
CA SER A 116 2.72 18.03 -0.74
C SER A 116 3.31 19.27 -1.40
N PRO A 117 2.74 20.48 -1.17
CA PRO A 117 3.25 21.70 -1.78
C PRO A 117 4.69 22.07 -1.38
N VAL A 118 5.16 21.57 -0.22
CA VAL A 118 6.46 21.91 0.37
C VAL A 118 7.50 20.79 0.26
N GLY A 119 7.20 19.75 -0.53
CA GLY A 119 8.05 18.57 -0.70
C GLY A 119 7.27 17.27 -0.58
N GLY A 120 7.97 16.18 -0.29
CA GLY A 120 7.35 14.87 -0.20
C GLY A 120 8.10 13.89 0.69
N PHE A 121 7.46 12.76 0.93
CA PHE A 121 8.01 11.67 1.71
C PHE A 121 7.93 10.37 0.91
N LEU A 122 8.99 9.58 0.93
CA LEU A 122 8.98 8.18 0.53
C LEU A 122 9.01 7.30 1.77
N MET A 123 8.22 6.24 1.78
CA MET A 123 8.02 5.37 2.92
C MET A 123 8.26 3.92 2.50
N PHE A 124 8.90 3.14 3.36
CA PHE A 124 9.16 1.72 3.14
C PHE A 124 8.82 0.94 4.40
N GLY A 125 8.34 -0.29 4.21
CA GLY A 125 8.10 -1.24 5.30
C GLY A 125 7.37 -2.47 4.81
N ALA A 126 6.49 -3.01 5.65
CA ALA A 126 5.77 -4.24 5.34
C ALA A 126 4.37 -4.26 5.94
N CYS A 127 3.46 -4.94 5.25
CA CYS A 127 2.13 -5.26 5.70
C CYS A 127 2.08 -6.68 6.26
N SER A 128 1.24 -6.87 7.28
CA SER A 128 0.86 -8.17 7.80
C SER A 128 -0.64 -8.37 7.64
N ALA A 129 -1.03 -9.62 7.36
CA ALA A 129 -2.42 -10.03 7.51
C ALA A 129 -2.87 -9.81 8.97
N PRO A 130 -4.18 -9.67 9.21
CA PRO A 130 -4.75 -9.59 10.56
C PRO A 130 -4.32 -10.73 11.49
#